data_AF-T0ZMF0-F1
#
_entry.id   AF-T0ZMF0-F1
#
_cell.length_a   1.000
_cell.length_b   1.000
_cell.length_c   1.000
_cell.angle_alpha   90.00
_cell.angle_beta   90.00
_cell.angle_gamma   90.00
#
_symmetry.space_group_name_H-M   'P 1'
#
loop_
_entity.id
_entity.type
_entity.pdbx_description
1 polymer ?
#
loop_
_entity_poly.entity_id
_entity_poly.type
_entity_poly.pdbx_seq_one_letter_code
_entity_poly.pdbx_strand_id
1 'polypeptide(L)' 'IFSEEELPGGQAAFKTLNAELAKQWPVITEKKDAPADAKEWDGKPDKLKLLER' A
#
# COMPACT_ATOMS: atom_id res chain seq x y z
N ILE A 1 -8.00 1.41 -9.36
CA ILE A 1 -8.30 0.38 -8.33
C ILE A 1 -8.52 -0.92 -9.11
N PHE A 2 -7.79 -1.98 -8.78
CA PHE A 2 -7.98 -3.29 -9.43
C PHE A 2 -9.20 -3.99 -8.84
N SER A 3 -9.94 -4.72 -9.66
CA SER A 3 -11.00 -5.61 -9.17
C SER A 3 -10.37 -6.80 -8.42
N GLU A 4 -11.15 -7.47 -7.59
CA GLU A 4 -10.66 -8.62 -6.84
C GLU A 4 -10.17 -9.78 -7.72
N GLU A 5 -10.69 -9.87 -8.95
CA GLU A 5 -10.40 -10.90 -9.94
C GLU A 5 -9.21 -10.52 -10.87
N GLU A 6 -8.88 -9.22 -10.95
CA GLU A 6 -7.80 -8.69 -11.80
C GLU A 6 -6.57 -8.27 -11.00
N LEU A 7 -6.43 -8.74 -9.77
CA LEU A 7 -5.24 -8.47 -8.97
C LEU A 7 -3.99 -9.02 -9.67
N PRO A 8 -2.99 -8.18 -9.97
CA PRO A 8 -1.74 -8.66 -10.56
C PRO A 8 -1.09 -9.73 -9.67
N GLY A 9 -0.53 -10.76 -10.30
CA GLY A 9 0.19 -11.82 -9.60
C GLY A 9 1.25 -11.24 -8.65
N GLY A 10 1.33 -11.79 -7.43
CA GLY A 10 2.23 -11.29 -6.38
C GLY A 10 1.65 -10.22 -5.45
N GLN A 11 0.45 -9.70 -5.72
CA GLN A 11 -0.20 -8.70 -4.85
C GLN A 11 -1.26 -9.27 -3.88
N ALA A 12 -1.52 -10.58 -3.92
CA ALA A 12 -2.54 -11.21 -3.08
C ALA A 12 -2.35 -10.97 -1.57
N ALA A 13 -1.10 -10.86 -1.11
CA ALA A 13 -0.76 -10.58 0.29
C ALA A 13 -1.35 -9.25 0.81
N PHE A 14 -1.55 -8.26 -0.09
CA PHE A 14 -2.09 -6.96 0.30
C PHE A 14 -3.57 -7.02 0.69
N LYS A 15 -4.35 -8.03 0.27
CA LYS A 15 -5.75 -8.18 0.72
C LYS A 15 -5.84 -8.34 2.24
N THR A 16 -5.15 -9.36 2.77
CA THR A 16 -5.14 -9.66 4.21
C THR A 16 -4.49 -8.52 4.98
N LEU A 17 -3.38 -7.97 4.47
CA LEU A 17 -2.68 -6.87 5.11
C LEU A 17 -3.56 -5.62 5.25
N ASN A 18 -4.28 -5.24 4.18
CA ASN A 18 -5.19 -4.09 4.22
C ASN A 18 -6.34 -4.31 5.21
N ALA A 19 -6.90 -5.51 5.27
CA ALA A 19 -7.97 -5.85 6.22
C ALA A 19 -7.50 -5.80 7.69
N GLU A 20 -6.22 -6.11 7.93
CA GLU A 20 -5.59 -6.03 9.24
C GLU A 20 -5.28 -4.58 9.65
N LEU A 21 -4.58 -3.83 8.79
CA LEU A 21 -4.08 -2.49 9.11
C LEU A 21 -5.19 -1.44 9.11
N ALA A 22 -6.24 -1.59 8.29
CA ALA A 22 -7.37 -0.66 8.29
C ALA A 22 -8.11 -0.59 9.65
N LYS A 23 -7.97 -1.62 10.50
CA LYS A 23 -8.53 -1.64 11.85
C LYS A 23 -7.63 -0.95 12.89
N GLN A 24 -6.35 -0.78 12.59
CA GLN A 24 -5.33 -0.31 13.53
C GLN A 24 -4.88 1.11 13.24
N TRP A 25 -4.77 1.47 11.96
CA TRP A 25 -4.28 2.77 11.55
C TRP A 25 -5.33 3.88 11.67
N PRO A 26 -4.89 5.13 11.95
CA PRO A 26 -5.79 6.27 11.98
C PRO A 26 -6.36 6.55 10.59
N VAL A 27 -7.61 7.02 10.53
CA VAL A 27 -8.25 7.42 9.28
C VAL A 27 -7.60 8.70 8.76
N ILE A 28 -7.17 8.70 7.49
CA ILE A 28 -6.66 9.88 6.79
C ILE A 28 -7.79 10.43 5.91
N THR A 29 -8.36 11.58 6.28
CA THR A 29 -9.49 12.22 5.57
C THR A 29 -9.08 13.44 4.73
N GLU A 30 -7.84 13.91 4.88
CA GLU A 30 -7.31 15.09 4.19
C GLU A 30 -6.07 14.74 3.39
N LYS A 31 -5.89 15.42 2.25
CA LYS A 31 -4.72 15.27 1.42
C LYS A 31 -3.49 15.85 2.14
N LYS A 32 -2.39 15.10 2.10
CA LYS A 32 -1.06 15.53 2.55
C LYS A 32 -0.09 15.48 1.38
N ASP A 33 1.05 16.16 1.53
CA ASP A 33 2.13 16.05 0.57
C ASP A 33 2.72 14.64 0.56
N ALA A 34 3.17 14.19 -0.60
CA ALA A 34 3.86 12.92 -0.73
C ALA A 34 5.24 12.98 -0.03
N PRO A 35 5.81 11.83 0.37
CA PRO A 35 7.21 11.76 0.82
C PRO A 35 8.17 12.39 -0.20
N ALA A 36 9.24 13.02 0.30
CA ALA A 36 10.21 13.74 -0.54
C ALA A 36 10.86 12.85 -1.62
N ASP A 37 11.02 11.55 -1.32
CA ASP A 37 11.62 10.52 -2.16
C ASP A 37 10.59 9.72 -2.98
N ALA A 38 9.30 10.10 -2.97
CA ALA A 38 8.24 9.32 -3.60
C ALA A 38 8.51 9.01 -5.08
N LYS A 39 9.08 9.96 -5.83
CA LYS A 39 9.46 9.77 -7.24
C LYS A 39 10.54 8.71 -7.44
N GLU A 40 11.45 8.56 -6.48
CA GLU A 40 12.54 7.57 -6.57
C GLU A 40 12.04 6.15 -6.29
N TRP A 41 10.92 6.02 -5.60
CA TRP A 41 10.33 4.73 -5.22
C TRP A 41 9.19 4.28 -6.12
N ASP A 42 8.76 5.12 -7.06
CA ASP A 42 7.77 4.75 -8.05
C ASP A 42 8.29 3.62 -8.94
N GLY A 43 7.47 2.61 -9.21
CA GLY A 43 7.83 1.42 -9.99
C GLY A 43 8.84 0.43 -9.36
N LYS A 44 9.52 0.75 -8.25
CA LYS A 44 10.45 -0.20 -7.60
C LYS A 44 9.70 -1.41 -7.01
N PRO A 45 10.12 -2.65 -7.31
CA PRO A 45 9.50 -3.86 -6.77
C PRO A 45 9.88 -4.11 -5.31
N ASP A 46 9.26 -5.12 -4.68
CA ASP A 46 9.63 -5.66 -3.36
C ASP A 46 9.64 -4.66 -2.19
N LYS A 47 8.79 -3.63 -2.25
CA LYS A 47 8.65 -2.61 -1.19
C LYS A 47 7.93 -3.11 0.06
N LEU A 48 7.24 -4.26 0.00
CA LEU A 48 6.48 -4.81 1.13
C LEU A 48 7.36 -5.02 2.38
N LYS A 49 8.63 -5.37 2.20
CA LYS A 49 9.61 -5.56 3.30
C LYS A 49 9.98 -4.28 4.04
N LEU A 50 9.66 -3.11 3.46
CA LEU A 50 9.94 -1.79 4.03
C LEU A 50 8.72 -1.21 4.77
N LEU A 51 7.62 -1.95 4.87
CA LEU A 51 6.41 -1.49 5.53
C LEU A 51 6.64 -1.36 7.05
N GLU A 52 6.39 -0.17 7.56
CA GLU A 52 6.30 0.13 8.99
C GLU A 52 4.84 -0.04 9.45
N ARG A 53 4.62 -0.67 10.61
CA ARG A 53 3.29 -0.96 11.16
C ARG A 53 2.90 0.06 12.22
#